data_AF-A0A4R2C6A5-F1
#
_entry.id   AF-A0A4R2C6A5-F1
#
_cell.length_a   1.000
_cell.length_b   1.000
_cell.length_c   1.000
_cell.angle_alpha   90.00
_cell.angle_beta   90.00
_cell.angle_gamma   90.00
#
_symmetry.space_group_name_H-M   'P 1'
#
loop_
_entity.id
_entity.type
_entity.pdbx_description
1 polymer ?
#
loop_
_entity_poly.entity_id
_entity_poly.type
_entity_poly.pdbx_seq_one_letter_code
_entity_poly.pdbx_strand_id
1 'polypeptide(L)'
;MAEYGTPEELPNIHHRKQYEETAAATPEYRITCIYVDKRHRRSGLAALALRGALDLIARAGGGRVEGYPQDTPGRKVNPSFLYNGTRHIYEEAGFAYDRPKGKNHCVMTMTVEATN
;
A
#
# COMPACT_ATOMS: atom_id res chain seq x y z
N MET A 1 4.90 -7.82 -8.60
CA MET A 1 5.58 -7.89 -7.30
C MET A 1 5.23 -6.67 -6.48
N ALA A 2 5.17 -6.79 -5.16
CA ALA A 2 5.02 -5.66 -4.26
C ALA A 2 6.33 -5.42 -3.51
N GLU A 3 6.75 -4.16 -3.44
CA GLU A 3 7.87 -3.70 -2.62
C GLU A 3 7.36 -3.43 -1.21
N TYR A 4 7.98 -4.08 -0.22
CA TYR A 4 7.66 -3.93 1.19
C TYR A 4 8.92 -3.92 2.04
N GLY A 5 8.84 -3.32 3.23
CA GLY A 5 9.97 -3.16 4.16
C GLY A 5 9.65 -2.19 5.28
N THR A 6 10.55 -2.07 6.25
CA THR A 6 10.44 -1.12 7.37
C THR A 6 10.52 0.33 6.88
N PRO A 7 10.08 1.32 7.69
CA PRO A 7 10.29 2.73 7.37
C PRO A 7 11.74 3.14 7.14
N GLU A 8 12.70 2.41 7.72
CA GLU A 8 14.14 2.65 7.55
C GLU A 8 14.64 2.11 6.21
N GLU A 9 14.20 0.91 5.80
CA GLU A 9 14.52 0.32 4.50
C GLU A 9 13.83 1.06 3.35
N LEU A 10 12.61 1.55 3.58
CA LEU A 10 11.79 2.27 2.61
C LEU A 10 11.46 3.68 3.12
N PRO A 11 12.45 4.59 3.20
CA PRO A 11 12.24 5.93 3.74
C PRO A 11 11.40 6.79 2.79
N ASN A 12 11.46 6.52 1.49
CA ASN A 12 10.90 7.36 0.44
C ASN A 12 9.43 7.05 0.17
N ILE A 13 8.58 8.06 0.39
CA ILE A 13 7.16 8.02 0.05
C ILE A 13 6.79 9.30 -0.71
N HIS A 14 5.94 9.18 -1.73
CA HIS A 14 5.38 10.35 -2.40
C HIS A 14 4.58 11.21 -1.43
N HIS A 15 4.53 12.53 -1.61
CA HIS A 15 3.79 13.44 -0.72
C HIS A 15 4.24 13.37 0.75
N ARG A 16 5.55 13.18 1.00
CA ARG A 16 6.13 13.05 2.34
C ARG A 16 5.71 14.17 3.29
N LYS A 17 5.80 15.43 2.86
CA LYS A 17 5.40 16.58 3.70
C LYS A 17 3.97 16.45 4.23
N GLN A 18 3.00 16.14 3.37
CA GLN A 18 1.60 15.96 3.79
C GLN A 18 1.40 14.71 4.66
N TYR A 19 2.17 13.66 4.39
CA TYR A 19 2.16 12.45 5.23
C TYR A 19 2.63 12.78 6.65
N GLU A 20 3.73 13.52 6.79
CA GLU A 20 4.35 13.87 8.07
C GLU A 20 3.47 14.82 8.89
N GLU A 21 2.80 15.79 8.24
CA GLU A 21 1.86 16.72 8.88
C GLU A 21 0.69 16.00 9.59
N THR A 22 0.38 14.76 9.19
CA THR A 22 -0.77 14.00 9.67
C THR A 22 -0.40 12.65 10.31
N ALA A 23 0.89 12.30 10.36
CA ALA A 23 1.32 11.00 10.86
C ALA A 23 1.20 10.93 12.39
N ALA A 24 0.31 10.07 12.87
CA ALA A 24 0.12 9.83 14.31
C ALA A 24 1.04 8.74 14.86
N ALA A 25 1.40 7.75 14.04
CA ALA A 25 2.26 6.64 14.41
C ALA A 25 3.15 6.22 13.24
N THR A 26 4.30 5.63 13.56
CA THR A 26 5.18 4.97 12.58
C THR A 26 4.73 3.53 12.40
N PRO A 27 4.58 3.01 11.17
CA PRO A 27 4.23 1.60 10.96
C PRO A 27 5.47 0.72 11.07
N GLU A 28 5.31 -0.56 11.41
CA GLU A 28 6.39 -1.55 11.34
C GLU A 28 6.79 -1.83 9.88
N TYR A 29 5.82 -1.84 8.97
CA TYR A 29 6.04 -2.09 7.55
C TYR A 29 5.32 -1.09 6.64
N ARG A 30 5.94 -0.81 5.50
CA ARG A 30 5.37 -0.06 4.38
C ARG A 30 5.25 -0.97 3.17
N ILE A 31 4.24 -0.73 2.35
CA ILE A 31 4.13 -1.24 0.98
C ILE A 31 4.12 -0.03 0.04
N THR A 32 5.25 0.20 -0.64
CA THR A 32 5.51 1.45 -1.38
C THR A 32 5.30 1.35 -2.88
N CYS A 33 5.29 0.14 -3.45
CA CYS A 33 5.09 -0.10 -4.88
C CYS A 33 4.45 -1.47 -5.14
N ILE A 34 3.48 -1.54 -6.04
CA ILE A 34 2.89 -2.76 -6.59
C ILE A 34 3.09 -2.73 -8.11
N TYR A 35 4.20 -3.29 -8.57
CA TYR A 35 4.51 -3.36 -9.99
C TYR A 35 3.80 -4.56 -10.65
N VAL A 36 2.94 -4.26 -11.62
CA VAL A 36 2.36 -5.22 -12.55
C VAL A 36 2.67 -4.78 -13.98
N ASP A 37 3.28 -5.70 -14.74
CA ASP A 37 3.57 -5.49 -16.15
C ASP A 37 2.32 -5.06 -16.92
N LYS A 38 2.47 -4.09 -17.83
CA LYS A 38 1.35 -3.49 -18.57
C LYS A 38 0.48 -4.54 -19.28
N ARG A 39 1.08 -5.60 -19.81
CA ARG A 39 0.38 -6.68 -20.54
C ARG A 39 -0.46 -7.57 -19.63
N HIS A 40 -0.22 -7.52 -18.32
CA HIS A 40 -0.89 -8.33 -17.32
C HIS A 40 -1.69 -7.48 -16.31
N ARG A 41 -1.99 -6.22 -16.64
CA ARG A 41 -2.89 -5.39 -15.82
C ARG A 41 -4.33 -5.90 -15.99
N ARG A 42 -5.14 -5.83 -14.92
CA ARG A 42 -6.54 -6.32 -14.82
C ARG A 42 -6.75 -7.84 -14.64
N SER A 43 -5.70 -8.59 -14.34
CA SER A 43 -5.79 -10.05 -14.06
C SER A 43 -5.75 -10.40 -12.58
N GLY A 44 -5.96 -9.44 -11.67
CA GLY A 44 -5.84 -9.67 -10.22
C GLY A 44 -4.41 -9.74 -9.68
N LEU A 45 -3.38 -9.62 -10.53
CA LEU A 45 -1.97 -9.72 -10.11
C LEU A 45 -1.54 -8.66 -9.08
N ALA A 46 -2.15 -7.47 -9.09
CA ALA A 46 -1.86 -6.45 -8.08
C ALA A 46 -2.34 -6.89 -6.69
N ALA A 47 -3.54 -7.48 -6.62
CA ALA A 47 -4.09 -8.03 -5.38
C ALA A 47 -3.29 -9.26 -4.91
N LEU A 48 -2.86 -10.12 -5.84
CA LEU A 48 -2.00 -11.27 -5.52
C LEU A 48 -0.64 -10.82 -4.98
N ALA A 49 -0.01 -9.82 -5.61
CA ALA A 49 1.26 -9.28 -5.16
C ALA A 49 1.15 -8.63 -3.77
N LEU A 50 0.05 -7.90 -3.52
CA LEU A 50 -0.24 -7.33 -2.21
C LEU A 50 -0.39 -8.43 -1.16
N ARG A 51 -1.19 -9.48 -1.42
CA ARG A 51 -1.33 -10.64 -0.53
C ARG A 51 0.00 -11.30 -0.23
N GLY A 52 0.82 -11.55 -1.26
CA GLY A 52 2.13 -12.17 -1.08
C GLY A 52 3.07 -11.34 -0.19
N ALA A 53 3.02 -10.00 -0.27
CA ALA A 53 3.77 -9.16 0.65
C ALA A 53 3.26 -9.26 2.09
N LEU A 54 1.94 -9.31 2.30
CA LEU A 54 1.35 -9.51 3.63
C LEU A 54 1.76 -10.86 4.23
N ASP A 55 1.76 -11.93 3.44
CA ASP A 55 2.20 -13.26 3.88
C ASP A 55 3.68 -13.25 4.31
N LEU A 56 4.53 -12.54 3.58
CA LEU A 56 5.95 -12.39 3.94
C LEU A 56 6.13 -11.53 5.20
N ILE A 57 5.34 -10.48 5.36
CA ILE A 57 5.32 -9.66 6.59
C ILE A 57 4.88 -10.49 7.79
N ALA A 58 3.83 -11.31 7.65
CA ALA A 58 3.37 -12.21 8.71
C ALA A 58 4.47 -13.18 9.16
N ARG A 59 5.24 -13.74 8.21
CA ARG A 59 6.40 -14.61 8.50
C ARG A 59 7.59 -13.87 9.11
N ALA A 60 7.67 -12.55 8.90
CA ALA A 60 8.73 -11.70 9.45
C ALA A 60 8.41 -11.17 10.87
N GLY A 61 7.26 -11.53 11.43
CA GLY A 61 6.85 -11.13 12.78
C GLY A 61 5.58 -10.29 12.84
N GLY A 62 4.99 -9.94 11.69
CA GLY A 62 3.74 -9.16 11.64
C GLY A 62 3.92 -7.72 12.15
N GLY A 63 2.79 -7.02 12.32
CA GLY A 63 2.76 -5.63 12.80
C GLY A 63 1.83 -4.73 11.99
N ARG A 64 1.89 -3.42 12.25
CA ARG A 64 1.11 -2.43 11.52
C ARG A 64 1.74 -2.18 10.16
N VAL A 65 0.96 -2.42 9.12
CA VAL A 65 1.35 -2.23 7.72
C VAL A 65 0.64 -1.01 7.16
N GLU A 66 1.39 -0.14 6.49
CA GLU A 66 0.85 0.99 5.73
C GLU A 66 0.97 0.79 4.22
N GLY A 67 -0.11 1.11 3.51
CA GLY A 67 -0.17 1.20 2.06
C GLY A 67 -0.50 2.61 1.59
N TYR A 68 -0.04 2.96 0.38
CA TYR A 68 -0.20 4.31 -0.17
C TYR A 68 -0.86 4.32 -1.56
N PRO A 69 -2.08 3.76 -1.72
CA PRO A 69 -2.75 3.66 -3.00
C PRO A 69 -3.24 5.00 -3.54
N GLN A 70 -3.64 4.98 -4.81
CA GLN A 70 -4.46 6.04 -5.38
C GLN A 70 -5.88 5.98 -4.83
N ASP A 71 -6.41 7.14 -4.41
CA ASP A 71 -7.79 7.34 -3.99
C ASP A 71 -8.46 8.33 -4.95
N THR A 72 -9.19 7.80 -5.91
CA THR A 72 -9.78 8.56 -7.02
C THR A 72 -11.21 8.11 -7.28
N PRO A 73 -12.13 8.38 -6.33
CA PRO A 73 -13.50 7.88 -6.39
C PRO A 73 -14.17 8.31 -7.71
N GLY A 74 -14.63 7.32 -8.47
CA GLY A 74 -15.36 7.52 -9.73
C GLY A 74 -14.54 8.06 -10.92
N ARG A 75 -13.21 8.22 -10.81
CA ARG A 75 -12.39 8.74 -11.91
C ARG A 75 -11.57 7.65 -12.58
N LYS A 76 -11.63 7.59 -13.91
CA LYS A 76 -10.71 6.76 -14.71
C LYS A 76 -9.31 7.34 -14.59
N VAL A 77 -8.46 6.70 -13.79
CA VAL A 77 -7.03 7.02 -13.71
C VAL A 77 -6.31 6.35 -14.87
N ASN A 78 -5.37 7.07 -15.50
CA ASN A 78 -4.50 6.48 -16.50
C ASN A 78 -3.71 5.33 -15.83
N PRO A 79 -3.74 4.10 -16.37
CA PRO A 79 -3.07 2.94 -15.79
C PRO A 79 -1.59 3.15 -15.47
N SER A 80 -0.93 4.08 -16.15
CA SER A 80 0.48 4.43 -15.91
C SER A 80 0.74 5.02 -14.52
N PHE A 81 -0.27 5.54 -13.83
CA PHE A 81 -0.15 6.09 -12.47
C PHE A 81 -0.54 5.11 -11.34
N LEU A 82 -0.91 3.87 -11.68
CA LEU A 82 -1.38 2.87 -10.70
C LEU A 82 -0.24 2.00 -10.14
N TYR A 83 0.97 2.52 -10.06
CA TYR A 83 2.12 1.77 -9.54
C TYR A 83 1.96 1.41 -8.05
N ASN A 84 1.05 2.04 -7.31
CA ASN A 84 0.71 1.65 -5.92
C ASN A 84 -0.66 0.98 -5.79
N GLY A 85 -1.29 0.61 -6.92
CA GLY A 85 -2.66 0.13 -6.93
C GLY A 85 -3.69 1.20 -6.57
N THR A 86 -4.93 0.76 -6.36
CA THR A 86 -6.08 1.60 -6.03
C THR A 86 -6.54 1.32 -4.60
N ARG A 87 -7.22 2.27 -3.96
CA ARG A 87 -7.82 2.09 -2.63
C ARG A 87 -8.62 0.78 -2.52
N HIS A 88 -9.39 0.47 -3.56
CA HIS A 88 -10.22 -0.74 -3.63
C HIS A 88 -9.43 -2.05 -3.41
N ILE A 89 -8.24 -2.21 -4.01
CA ILE A 89 -7.48 -3.47 -3.83
C ILE A 89 -6.94 -3.64 -2.40
N TYR A 90 -6.74 -2.53 -1.68
CA TYR A 90 -6.32 -2.54 -0.28
C TYR A 90 -7.51 -2.86 0.62
N GLU A 91 -8.68 -2.27 0.35
CA GLU A 91 -9.92 -2.60 1.04
C GLU A 91 -10.25 -4.10 0.91
N GLU A 92 -10.16 -4.64 -0.31
CA GLU A 92 -10.33 -6.09 -0.55
C GLU A 92 -9.29 -6.95 0.16
N ALA A 93 -8.10 -6.41 0.44
CA ALA A 93 -7.04 -7.09 1.19
C ALA A 93 -7.20 -6.99 2.71
N GLY A 94 -8.18 -6.24 3.21
CA GLY A 94 -8.44 -6.07 4.64
C GLY A 94 -7.86 -4.80 5.26
N PHE A 95 -7.30 -3.90 4.44
CA PHE A 95 -6.87 -2.59 4.93
C PHE A 95 -8.07 -1.67 5.19
N ALA A 96 -7.96 -0.85 6.22
CA ALA A 96 -8.86 0.25 6.52
C ALA A 96 -8.28 1.59 6.04
N TYR A 97 -9.16 2.50 5.65
CA TYR A 97 -8.77 3.89 5.36
C TYR A 97 -8.32 4.55 6.66
N ASP A 98 -7.15 5.19 6.63
CA ASP A 98 -6.64 5.95 7.76
C ASP A 98 -6.82 7.45 7.52
N ARG A 99 -6.19 8.01 6.49
CA ARG A 99 -6.19 9.47 6.25
C ARG A 99 -5.88 9.86 4.81
N PRO A 100 -6.21 11.10 4.38
CA PRO A 100 -5.85 11.57 3.05
C PRO A 100 -4.35 11.85 2.96
N LYS A 101 -3.79 11.74 1.76
CA LYS A 101 -2.36 11.98 1.49
C LYS A 101 -2.17 12.66 0.15
N GLY A 102 -2.20 13.99 0.16
CA GLY A 102 -2.27 14.76 -1.08
C GLY A 102 -3.61 14.62 -1.78
N LYS A 103 -3.68 14.97 -3.07
CA LYS A 103 -4.96 15.14 -3.78
C LYS A 103 -5.64 13.83 -4.21
N ASN A 104 -4.84 12.83 -4.60
CA ASN A 104 -5.32 11.60 -5.24
C ASN A 104 -4.73 10.34 -4.56
N HIS A 105 -4.22 10.46 -3.34
CA HIS A 105 -3.71 9.31 -2.58
C HIS A 105 -4.24 9.36 -1.16
N CYS A 106 -4.23 8.22 -0.51
CA CYS A 106 -4.53 8.07 0.90
C CYS A 106 -3.46 7.23 1.58
N VAL A 107 -3.52 7.18 2.91
CA VAL A 107 -2.90 6.13 3.71
C VAL A 107 -3.97 5.10 4.05
N MET A 108 -3.64 3.84 3.84
CA MET A 108 -4.42 2.68 4.25
C MET A 108 -3.61 1.90 5.27
N THR A 109 -4.24 1.37 6.32
CA THR A 109 -3.56 0.61 7.38
C THR A 109 -4.19 -0.77 7.57
N MET A 110 -3.37 -1.74 7.97
CA MET A 110 -3.80 -3.07 8.39
C MET A 110 -2.86 -3.56 9.49
N THR A 111 -3.38 -4.34 10.44
CA THR A 111 -2.54 -5.12 11.35
C THR A 111 -2.43 -6.54 10.81
N VAL A 112 -1.20 -7.02 10.64
CA VAL A 112 -0.89 -8.37 10.20
C VAL A 112 -0.38 -9.17 11.40
N GLU A 113 -1.03 -10.28 11.70
CA GLU A 113 -0.59 -11.19 12.77
C GLU A 113 0.62 -12.02 12.32
N ALA A 114 1.53 -12.31 13.26
CA ALA A 114 2.67 -13.17 12.98
C ALA A 114 2.21 -14.60 12.69
N THR A 115 2.78 -15.23 11.66
CA THR A 115 2.61 -16.68 11.47
C THR A 115 3.67 -17.41 12.29
N ASN A 116 3.28 -17.88 13.47
CA ASN A 116 4.12 -18.66 14.37
C ASN A 116 4.34 -20.09 13.85
#